data_AF-A0A3D5BYN7-F1
#
_entry.id   AF-A0A3D5BYN7-F1
#
_cell.length_a   1.000
_cell.length_b   1.000
_cell.length_c   1.000
_cell.angle_alpha   90.00
_cell.angle_beta   90.00
_cell.angle_gamma   90.00
#
_symmetry.space_group_name_H-M   'P 1'
#
loop_
_entity.id
_entity.type
_entity.pdbx_description
1 polymer ?
#
loop_
_entity_poly.entity_id
_entity_poly.type
_entity_poly.pdbx_seq_one_letter_code
_entity_poly.pdbx_strand_id
1 'polypeptide(L)'
;MAASDSEMEFSVSAALDRLRSAFTKVDRKYAPVAMWNWNGHLHEAELGRQLTEFAGHGLAGVAMQARESLQTPYFGDRWWDAVDYAVRKGQSAGLTTWICDEYGSPSGSAGSTD
;
A
#
# COMPACT_ATOMS: atom_id res chain seq x y z
N MET A 1 -5.12 -12.15 -46.26
CA MET A 1 -6.52 -11.73 -46.36
C MET A 1 -6.72 -10.65 -45.31
N ALA A 2 -6.87 -9.39 -45.71
CA ALA A 2 -7.07 -8.28 -44.77
C ALA A 2 -8.51 -8.30 -44.26
N ALA A 3 -8.73 -8.00 -42.97
CA ALA A 3 -10.07 -7.85 -42.40
C ALA A 3 -10.82 -6.71 -43.12
N SER A 4 -12.14 -6.83 -43.26
CA SER A 4 -12.93 -5.77 -43.89
C SER A 4 -12.98 -4.52 -43.00
N ASP A 5 -13.22 -3.35 -43.58
CA ASP A 5 -13.34 -2.08 -42.81
C ASP A 5 -14.37 -2.18 -41.67
N SER A 6 -15.49 -2.87 -41.90
CA SER A 6 -16.51 -3.11 -40.88
C SER A 6 -16.04 -4.00 -39.72
N GLU A 7 -15.19 -4.99 -40.00
CA GLU A 7 -14.59 -5.85 -38.96
C GLU A 7 -13.54 -5.07 -38.15
N MET A 8 -12.76 -4.19 -38.80
CA MET A 8 -11.82 -3.31 -38.12
C MET A 8 -12.54 -2.28 -37.24
N GLU A 9 -13.60 -1.63 -37.73
CA GLU A 9 -14.39 -0.67 -36.94
C GLU A 9 -15.02 -1.32 -35.71
N PHE A 10 -15.60 -2.52 -35.86
CA PHE A 10 -16.16 -3.28 -34.74
C PHE A 10 -15.09 -3.66 -33.70
N SER A 11 -13.91 -4.10 -34.16
CA SER A 11 -12.78 -4.44 -33.30
C SER A 11 -12.28 -3.24 -32.49
N VAL A 12 -12.18 -2.06 -33.13
CA VAL A 12 -11.79 -0.81 -32.47
C VAL A 12 -12.82 -0.38 -31.43
N SER A 13 -14.12 -0.43 -31.75
CA SER A 13 -15.19 -0.09 -30.80
C SER A 13 -15.14 -1.00 -29.57
N ALA A 14 -15.02 -2.31 -29.76
CA ALA A 14 -14.94 -3.28 -28.67
C ALA A 14 -13.68 -3.07 -27.80
N ALA A 15 -12.55 -2.71 -28.41
CA ALA A 15 -11.32 -2.38 -27.68
C ALA A 15 -11.48 -1.10 -26.84
N LEU A 16 -12.10 -0.05 -27.40
CA LEU A 16 -12.38 1.21 -26.70
C LEU A 16 -13.34 1.00 -25.52
N ASP A 17 -14.37 0.19 -25.69
CA ASP A 17 -15.32 -0.12 -24.61
C ASP A 17 -14.65 -0.86 -23.45
N ARG A 18 -13.74 -1.80 -23.75
CA ARG A 18 -12.93 -2.50 -22.74
C ARG A 18 -12.02 -1.53 -21.99
N LEU A 19 -11.32 -0.64 -22.70
CA LEU A 19 -10.45 0.37 -22.10
C LEU A 19 -11.26 1.34 -21.22
N ARG A 20 -12.40 1.82 -21.72
CA ARG A 20 -13.30 2.69 -20.96
C ARG A 20 -13.78 2.00 -19.68
N SER A 21 -14.21 0.73 -19.76
CA SER A 21 -14.64 -0.03 -18.59
C SER A 21 -13.51 -0.26 -17.60
N ALA A 22 -12.30 -0.57 -18.06
CA ALA A 22 -11.14 -0.77 -17.19
C ALA A 22 -10.70 0.54 -16.49
N PHE A 23 -10.86 1.67 -17.18
CA PHE A 23 -10.52 2.99 -16.65
C PHE A 23 -11.51 3.47 -15.59
N THR A 24 -12.81 3.20 -15.75
CA THR A 24 -13.84 3.61 -14.78
C THR A 24 -13.94 2.66 -13.58
N LYS A 25 -13.55 1.40 -13.74
CA LYS A 25 -13.54 0.38 -12.69
C LYS A 25 -12.16 -0.23 -12.58
N VAL A 26 -11.25 0.52 -11.97
CA VAL A 26 -9.86 0.14 -11.79
C VAL A 26 -9.76 -1.08 -10.85
N ASP A 27 -9.05 -2.12 -11.30
CA ASP A 27 -8.69 -3.27 -10.48
C ASP A 27 -7.79 -2.83 -9.32
N ARG A 28 -8.01 -3.37 -8.11
CA ARG A 28 -7.23 -3.05 -6.90
C ARG A 28 -5.73 -3.25 -7.09
N LYS A 29 -5.28 -4.14 -7.99
CA LYS A 29 -3.84 -4.31 -8.27
C LYS A 29 -3.16 -3.07 -8.87
N TYR A 30 -3.93 -2.12 -9.40
CA TYR A 30 -3.44 -0.85 -9.91
C TYR A 30 -3.67 0.31 -8.93
N ALA A 31 -4.31 0.06 -7.79
CA ALA A 31 -4.52 1.08 -6.77
C ALA A 31 -3.21 1.39 -6.02
N PRO A 32 -3.05 2.63 -5.51
CA PRO A 32 -1.81 3.05 -4.89
C PRO A 32 -1.53 2.30 -3.59
N VAL A 33 -0.24 2.20 -3.27
CA VAL A 33 0.27 1.75 -1.98
C VAL A 33 0.96 2.94 -1.31
N ALA A 34 0.70 3.16 -0.03
CA ALA A 34 1.31 4.25 0.72
C ALA A 34 2.44 3.78 1.63
N MET A 35 3.45 4.64 1.80
CA MET A 35 4.36 4.54 2.92
C MET A 35 3.66 5.09 4.16
N TRP A 36 3.62 4.30 5.23
CA TRP A 36 2.91 4.62 6.46
C TRP A 36 3.90 4.86 7.57
N ASN A 37 4.08 6.14 7.91
CA ASN A 37 5.02 6.58 8.92
C ASN A 37 4.55 6.18 10.32
N TRP A 38 5.25 5.25 10.93
CA TRP A 38 5.10 4.88 12.33
C TRP A 38 5.93 5.82 13.20
N ASN A 39 5.23 6.62 14.00
CA ASN A 39 5.77 7.61 14.92
C ASN A 39 5.00 7.58 16.24
N GLY A 40 5.56 8.20 17.28
CA GLY A 40 4.95 8.21 18.60
C GLY A 40 4.72 6.81 19.15
N HIS A 41 3.65 6.65 19.92
CA HIS A 41 3.22 5.36 20.46
C HIS A 41 2.22 4.67 19.53
N LEU A 42 2.51 3.42 19.20
CA LEU A 42 1.70 2.57 18.34
C LEU A 42 0.48 2.01 19.09
N HIS A 43 -0.60 2.79 19.14
CA HIS A 43 -1.85 2.39 19.78
C HIS A 43 -2.80 1.74 18.77
N GLU A 44 -3.27 0.52 19.04
CA GLU A 44 -4.17 -0.22 18.15
C GLU A 44 -5.39 0.58 17.66
N ALA A 45 -6.00 1.39 18.52
CA ALA A 45 -7.14 2.23 18.15
C ALA A 45 -6.81 3.20 17.01
N GLU A 46 -5.63 3.83 17.05
CA GLU A 46 -5.20 4.77 16.00
C GLU A 46 -4.72 4.03 14.75
N LEU A 47 -3.97 2.94 14.91
CA LEU A 47 -3.56 2.09 13.79
C LEU A 47 -4.79 1.58 13.02
N GLY A 48 -5.82 1.15 13.75
CA GLY A 48 -7.06 0.62 13.18
C GLY A 48 -7.90 1.69 12.48
N ARG A 49 -7.94 2.90 13.03
CA ARG A 49 -8.57 4.06 12.38
C ARG A 49 -7.86 4.36 11.06
N GLN A 50 -6.53 4.48 11.07
CA GLN A 50 -5.74 4.77 9.88
C GLN A 50 -5.89 3.71 8.79
N LEU A 51 -5.83 2.42 9.14
CA LEU A 51 -6.05 1.31 8.19
C LEU A 51 -7.47 1.33 7.58
N THR A 52 -8.48 1.70 8.37
CA THR A 52 -9.85 1.85 7.87
C THR A 52 -9.95 3.02 6.88
N GLU A 53 -9.33 4.16 7.20
CA GLU A 53 -9.26 5.32 6.30
C GLU A 53 -8.50 5.00 5.00
N PHE A 54 -7.34 4.33 5.08
CA PHE A 54 -6.57 3.93 3.91
C PHE A 54 -7.40 3.05 2.96
N ALA A 55 -8.12 2.07 3.49
CA ALA A 55 -9.02 1.24 2.68
C ALA A 55 -10.19 2.06 2.10
N GLY A 56 -10.80 2.92 2.91
CA GLY A 56 -11.92 3.79 2.50
C GLY A 56 -11.55 4.79 1.40
N HIS A 57 -10.31 5.23 1.38
CA HIS A 57 -9.76 6.13 0.35
C HIS A 57 -9.17 5.39 -0.86
N GLY A 58 -9.34 4.07 -0.96
CA GLY A 58 -9.03 3.31 -2.15
C GLY A 58 -7.57 2.86 -2.28
N LEU A 59 -6.80 2.81 -1.19
CA LEU A 59 -5.46 2.23 -1.22
C LEU A 59 -5.55 0.69 -1.38
N ALA A 60 -4.57 0.14 -2.09
CA ALA A 60 -4.37 -1.31 -2.21
C ALA A 60 -3.62 -1.87 -0.99
N GLY A 61 -2.78 -1.05 -0.36
CA GLY A 61 -1.94 -1.49 0.74
C GLY A 61 -1.10 -0.39 1.35
N VAL A 62 -0.36 -0.75 2.40
CA VAL A 62 0.52 0.16 3.14
C VAL A 62 1.79 -0.53 3.61
N ALA A 63 2.91 0.20 3.59
CA ALA A 63 4.17 -0.24 4.15
C ALA A 63 4.46 0.49 5.46
N MET A 64 4.50 -0.23 6.58
CA MET A 64 4.83 0.26 7.92
C MET A 64 6.30 0.67 7.94
N GLN A 65 6.56 1.98 8.02
CA GLN A 65 7.91 2.54 8.05
C GLN A 65 8.14 3.28 9.35
N ALA A 66 8.99 2.72 10.19
CA ALA A 66 9.35 3.34 11.46
C ALA A 66 10.20 4.61 11.23
N ARG A 67 9.91 5.66 12.01
CA ARG A 67 10.56 6.97 11.90
C ARG A 67 11.30 7.32 13.19
N GLU A 68 12.23 8.27 13.10
CA GLU A 68 13.01 8.75 14.26
C GLU A 68 12.14 9.23 15.43
N SER A 69 10.91 9.68 15.16
CA SER A 69 9.94 10.11 16.17
C SER A 69 9.13 8.96 16.80
N LEU A 70 9.49 7.71 16.54
CA LEU A 70 8.86 6.53 17.17
C LEU A 70 9.21 6.48 18.66
N GLN A 71 8.18 6.35 19.49
CA GLN A 71 8.30 6.22 20.94
C GLN A 71 8.07 4.78 21.41
N THR A 72 7.36 3.95 20.65
CA THR A 72 7.33 2.50 20.88
C THR A 72 8.70 1.91 20.55
N PRO A 73 9.37 1.18 21.46
CA PRO A 73 10.67 0.59 21.18
C PRO A 73 10.66 -0.26 19.91
N TYR A 74 11.52 0.09 18.95
CA TYR A 74 11.66 -0.66 17.70
C TYR A 74 12.04 -2.11 17.99
N PHE A 75 11.34 -3.05 17.35
CA PHE A 75 11.53 -4.50 17.54
C PHE A 75 11.27 -5.05 18.96
N GLY A 76 10.75 -4.24 19.88
CA GLY A 76 10.26 -4.71 21.18
C GLY A 76 8.89 -5.39 21.09
N ASP A 77 8.46 -6.04 22.17
CA ASP A 77 7.19 -6.79 22.22
C ASP A 77 5.99 -5.97 21.73
N ARG A 78 5.85 -4.73 22.22
CA ARG A 78 4.75 -3.83 21.81
C ARG A 78 4.80 -3.44 20.33
N TRP A 79 5.98 -3.45 19.71
CA TRP A 79 6.09 -3.19 18.28
C TRP A 79 5.59 -4.39 17.48
N TRP A 80 5.92 -5.61 17.91
CA TRP A 80 5.40 -6.84 17.30
C TRP A 80 3.90 -7.00 17.51
N ASP A 81 3.37 -6.62 18.67
CA ASP A 81 1.93 -6.56 18.92
C ASP A 81 1.23 -5.61 17.92
N ALA A 82 1.81 -4.42 17.72
CA ALA A 82 1.29 -3.45 16.75
C ALA A 82 1.37 -3.95 15.31
N VAL A 83 2.42 -4.69 14.95
CA VAL A 83 2.55 -5.34 13.63
C VAL A 83 1.48 -6.41 13.44
N ASP A 84 1.29 -7.32 14.40
CA ASP A 84 0.27 -8.37 14.31
C ASP A 84 -1.12 -7.76 14.17
N TYR A 85 -1.42 -6.73 14.98
CA TYR A 85 -2.65 -5.97 14.87
C TYR A 85 -2.82 -5.36 13.46
N ALA A 86 -1.81 -4.67 12.95
CA ALA A 86 -1.86 -4.01 11.66
C ALA A 86 -2.06 -4.99 10.51
N VAL A 87 -1.40 -6.15 10.55
CA VAL A 87 -1.55 -7.22 9.55
C VAL A 87 -2.98 -7.76 9.55
N ARG A 88 -3.50 -8.13 10.72
CA ARG A 88 -4.87 -8.67 10.84
C ARG A 88 -5.92 -7.66 10.41
N LYS A 89 -5.79 -6.41 10.87
CA LYS A 89 -6.72 -5.33 10.55
C LYS A 89 -6.64 -4.96 9.06
N GLY A 90 -5.43 -4.84 8.52
CA GLY A 90 -5.18 -4.58 7.11
C GLY A 90 -5.83 -5.64 6.23
N GLN A 91 -5.59 -6.92 6.52
CA GLN A 91 -6.22 -8.04 5.81
C GLN A 91 -7.75 -7.96 5.86
N SER A 92 -8.33 -7.67 7.02
CA SER A 92 -9.79 -7.52 7.17
C SER A 92 -10.37 -6.34 6.36
N ALA A 93 -9.57 -5.29 6.13
CA ALA A 93 -9.91 -4.12 5.34
C ALA A 93 -9.58 -4.28 3.83
N GLY A 94 -9.07 -5.45 3.42
CA GLY A 94 -8.66 -5.72 2.05
C GLY A 94 -7.34 -5.05 1.63
N LEU A 95 -6.53 -4.60 2.60
CA LEU A 95 -5.22 -4.01 2.39
C LEU A 95 -4.14 -5.09 2.47
N THR A 96 -3.15 -5.00 1.60
CA THR A 96 -1.88 -5.69 1.82
C THR A 96 -0.99 -4.82 2.70
N THR A 97 -0.36 -5.41 3.71
CA THR A 97 0.51 -4.70 4.66
C THR A 97 1.93 -5.26 4.60
N TRP A 98 2.92 -4.38 4.57
CA TRP A 98 4.35 -4.75 4.60
C TRP A 98 5.06 -4.04 5.76
N ILE A 99 6.15 -4.64 6.25
CA ILE A 99 7.12 -3.93 7.10
C ILE A 99 8.23 -3.43 6.21
N CYS A 100 8.64 -2.17 6.40
CA CYS A 100 9.93 -1.67 5.98
C CYS A 100 10.85 -1.74 7.21
N ASP A 101 11.83 -2.64 7.17
CA ASP A 101 12.76 -2.92 8.28
C ASP A 101 13.87 -1.87 8.43
N GLU A 102 13.73 -0.74 7.74
CA GLU A 102 14.64 0.39 7.75
C GLU A 102 14.21 1.40 8.83
N TYR A 103 14.83 1.34 10.01
CA TYR A 103 14.68 2.39 11.04
C TYR A 103 15.73 3.49 10.79
N GLY A 104 15.42 4.43 9.92
CA GLY A 104 16.36 5.46 9.46
C GLY A 104 17.13 5.01 8.22
N SER A 105 18.48 5.02 8.27
CA SER A 105 19.35 4.64 7.14
C SER A 105 19.80 3.17 7.24
N PRO A 106 19.42 2.30 6.29
CA PRO A 106 19.65 0.84 6.37
C PRO A 106 21.11 0.40 6.26
N SER A 107 22.05 1.31 6.00
CA SER A 107 23.48 0.99 5.80
C SER A 107 24.44 1.78 6.70
N GLY A 108 23.93 2.57 7.66
CA GLY A 108 24.72 3.67 8.23
C GLY A 108 25.08 4.71 7.14
N SER A 109 26.04 5.61 7.38
CA SER A 109 26.73 6.21 6.23
C SER A 109 27.52 5.08 5.58
N ALA A 110 26.96 4.44 4.56
CA ALA A 110 27.77 3.58 3.70
C ALA A 110 28.77 4.48 2.94
N GLY A 111 29.82 4.93 3.62
CA GLY A 111 30.89 5.77 3.08
C GLY A 111 31.32 7.03 3.86
N SER A 112 30.91 7.30 5.11
CA SER A 112 31.59 8.37 5.89
C SER A 112 32.69 7.79 6.77
N THR A 113 33.94 8.03 6.36
CA THR A 113 35.09 7.94 7.25
C THR A 113 35.17 9.23 8.04
N ASP A 114 34.72 9.18 9.30
CA ASP A 114 35.28 10.06 10.34
C ASP A 114 36.52 9.38 10.94
#